data_AF-A0A2B7GFQ5-F1
#
_entry.id   AF-A0A2B7GFQ5-F1
#
_cell.length_a   1.000
_cell.length_b   1.000
_cell.length_c   1.000
_cell.angle_alpha   90.00
_cell.angle_beta   90.00
_cell.angle_gamma   90.00
#
_symmetry.space_group_name_H-M   'P 1'
#
loop_
_entity.id
_entity.type
_entity.pdbx_description
1 polymer ?
#
loop_
_entity_poly.entity_id
_entity_poly.type
_entity_poly.pdbx_seq_one_letter_code
_entity_poly.pdbx_strand_id
1 'polypeptide(L)'
;MHEEERDRRVMRYELGKRLLVPRDGDVEPMIEALVTMFEGDLVAVRDRGREALVYRSNEFFAIGATLDAWKINTDGTQAYGGRLENDVDLEDWLEEHRDELDWVHHEYRE
;
A
#
# COMPACT_ATOMS: atom_id res chain seq x y z
N MET A 1 -8.47 23.35 13.88
CA MET A 1 -7.76 22.26 14.58
C MET A 1 -8.66 21.09 15.00
N HIS A 2 -10.01 21.20 14.99
CA HIS A 2 -10.89 20.08 15.35
C HIS A 2 -11.52 19.32 14.16
N GLU A 3 -11.43 19.86 12.95
CA GLU A 3 -12.06 19.28 11.76
C GLU A 3 -11.17 18.23 11.10
N GLU A 4 -9.87 18.51 10.92
CA GLU A 4 -8.90 17.52 10.42
C GLU A 4 -8.75 16.30 11.33
N GLU A 5 -8.81 16.46 12.65
CA GLU A 5 -8.79 15.32 13.58
C GLU A 5 -10.06 14.49 13.48
N ARG A 6 -11.21 15.13 13.23
CA ARG A 6 -12.49 14.45 13.06
C ARG A 6 -12.52 13.70 11.73
N ASP A 7 -12.03 14.31 10.65
CA ASP A 7 -11.94 13.71 9.33
C ASP A 7 -10.94 12.56 9.31
N ARG A 8 -9.77 12.70 9.95
CA ARG A 8 -8.82 11.59 10.13
C ARG A 8 -9.42 10.44 10.93
N ARG A 9 -10.25 10.73 11.93
CA ARG A 9 -10.89 9.70 12.76
C ARG A 9 -12.04 8.99 12.02
N VAL A 10 -12.80 9.72 11.21
CA VAL A 10 -13.83 9.16 10.32
C VAL A 10 -13.18 8.31 9.24
N MET A 11 -12.11 8.79 8.61
CA MET A 11 -11.31 8.04 7.64
C MET A 11 -10.79 6.74 8.26
N ARG A 12 -10.10 6.80 9.41
CA ARG A 12 -9.62 5.59 10.12
C ARG A 12 -10.73 4.61 10.47
N TYR A 13 -11.90 5.10 10.86
CA TYR A 13 -13.04 4.26 11.21
C TYR A 13 -13.67 3.57 10.00
N GLU A 14 -13.83 4.30 8.88
CA GLU A 14 -14.37 3.74 7.64
C GLU A 14 -13.36 2.81 6.95
N LEU A 15 -12.08 3.14 6.99
CA LEU A 15 -10.97 2.26 6.62
C LEU A 15 -10.99 0.97 7.46
N GLY A 16 -11.04 1.09 8.79
CA GLY A 16 -11.10 -0.06 9.69
C GLY A 16 -12.34 -0.95 9.49
N LYS A 17 -13.42 -0.46 8.88
CA LYS A 17 -14.58 -1.29 8.45
C LYS A 17 -14.37 -1.96 7.10
N ARG A 18 -13.76 -1.26 6.14
CA ARG A 18 -13.51 -1.76 4.77
C ARG A 18 -12.32 -2.73 4.72
N LEU A 19 -11.36 -2.57 5.64
CA LEU A 19 -10.15 -3.40 5.80
C LEU A 19 -10.39 -4.66 6.66
N LEU A 20 -11.64 -5.01 7.00
CA LEU A 20 -11.99 -6.19 7.80
C LEU A 20 -11.86 -7.49 7.01
N VAL A 21 -10.64 -7.80 6.56
CA VAL A 21 -10.23 -9.04 5.90
C VAL A 21 -11.01 -9.28 4.59
N PRO A 22 -10.35 -9.49 3.44
CA PRO A 22 -11.05 -9.90 2.23
C PRO A 22 -11.75 -11.23 2.53
N ARG A 23 -13.06 -11.18 2.80
CA ARG A 23 -13.87 -12.37 3.04
C ARG A 23 -14.25 -13.03 1.71
N ASP A 24 -14.45 -12.24 0.65
CA ASP A 24 -14.97 -12.69 -0.64
C ASP A 24 -14.42 -11.88 -1.84
N GLY A 25 -13.14 -11.52 -1.84
CA GLY A 25 -12.42 -11.25 -3.09
C GLY A 25 -12.52 -9.85 -3.72
N ASP A 26 -13.04 -8.84 -3.02
CA ASP A 26 -13.02 -7.46 -3.54
C ASP A 26 -12.01 -6.59 -2.79
N VAL A 27 -10.85 -6.39 -3.41
CA VAL A 27 -9.70 -5.62 -2.91
C VAL A 27 -9.81 -4.13 -3.32
N GLU A 28 -10.61 -3.80 -4.34
CA GLU A 28 -10.66 -2.44 -4.94
C GLU A 28 -11.09 -1.34 -3.95
N PRO A 29 -12.15 -1.52 -3.12
CA PRO A 29 -12.56 -0.49 -2.15
C PRO A 29 -11.52 -0.23 -1.05
N MET A 30 -10.66 -1.21 -0.79
CA MET A 30 -9.54 -1.07 0.14
C MET A 30 -8.40 -0.27 -0.51
N ILE A 31 -8.09 -0.55 -1.78
CA ILE A 31 -7.03 0.16 -2.52
C ILE A 31 -7.32 1.65 -2.59
N GLU A 32 -8.53 2.06 -2.98
CA GLU A 32 -8.89 3.49 -3.08
C GLU A 32 -8.59 4.24 -1.78
N ALA A 33 -8.86 3.59 -0.65
CA ALA A 33 -8.66 4.18 0.65
C ALA A 33 -7.17 4.21 1.04
N LEU A 34 -6.39 3.18 0.67
CA LEU A 34 -4.95 3.09 0.93
C LEU A 34 -4.10 4.06 0.08
N VAL A 35 -4.46 4.27 -1.19
CA VAL A 35 -3.72 5.17 -2.11
C VAL A 35 -3.56 6.57 -1.51
N THR A 36 -4.57 7.06 -0.78
CA THR A 36 -4.53 8.40 -0.17
C THR A 36 -3.68 8.49 1.12
N MET A 37 -3.20 7.36 1.65
CA MET A 37 -2.58 7.31 2.98
C MET A 37 -1.06 7.26 2.96
N PHE A 38 -0.45 6.90 1.82
CA PHE A 38 0.99 6.74 1.71
C PHE A 38 1.64 7.97 1.05
N GLU A 39 2.79 8.37 1.57
CA GLU A 39 3.70 9.26 0.88
C GLU A 39 4.54 8.41 -0.10
N GLY A 40 3.99 8.16 -1.29
CA GLY A 40 4.55 7.30 -2.34
C GLY A 40 3.46 6.65 -3.20
N ASP A 41 3.87 5.90 -4.21
CA ASP A 41 2.94 5.21 -5.11
C ASP A 41 2.61 3.82 -4.54
N LEU A 42 1.33 3.54 -4.28
CA LEU A 42 0.89 2.19 -3.90
C LEU A 42 0.87 1.31 -5.15
N VAL A 43 1.83 0.40 -5.25
CA VAL A 43 2.05 -0.38 -6.48
C VAL A 43 1.46 -1.78 -6.40
N ALA A 44 1.40 -2.36 -5.20
CA ALA A 44 0.85 -3.70 -5.00
C ALA A 44 0.41 -3.94 -3.55
N VAL A 45 -0.36 -5.00 -3.35
CA VAL A 45 -0.82 -5.46 -2.05
C VAL A 45 -0.68 -6.97 -1.95
N ARG A 46 -0.24 -7.45 -0.78
CA ARG A 46 -0.12 -8.88 -0.45
C ARG A 46 -0.54 -9.19 0.99
N ASP A 47 -0.35 -10.44 1.41
CA ASP A 47 -0.76 -10.99 2.72
C ASP A 47 -2.25 -10.78 3.03
N ARG A 48 -3.12 -11.11 2.06
CA ARG A 48 -4.58 -10.95 2.14
C ARG A 48 -4.97 -9.50 2.46
N GLY A 49 -4.30 -8.54 1.82
CA GLY A 49 -4.57 -7.13 2.07
C GLY A 49 -3.87 -6.52 3.29
N ARG A 50 -2.95 -7.23 3.93
CA ARG A 50 -2.30 -6.77 5.16
C ARG A 50 -0.93 -6.15 4.95
N GLU A 51 -0.43 -6.19 3.73
CA GLU A 51 0.81 -5.54 3.37
C GLU A 51 0.65 -4.73 2.09
N ALA A 52 0.89 -3.42 2.20
CA ALA A 52 0.98 -2.51 1.07
C ALA A 52 2.44 -2.38 0.64
N LEU A 53 2.67 -2.49 -0.66
CA LEU A 53 3.96 -2.25 -1.29
C LEU A 53 3.94 -0.84 -1.88
N VAL A 54 4.82 0.01 -1.39
CA VAL A 54 4.88 1.43 -1.74
C VAL A 54 6.19 1.71 -2.44
N TYR A 55 6.10 2.17 -3.68
CA TYR A 55 7.22 2.62 -4.47
C TYR A 55 7.47 4.10 -4.24
N ARG A 56 8.75 4.47 -4.12
CA ARG A 56 9.16 5.86 -3.95
C ARG A 56 10.32 6.17 -4.88
N SER A 57 10.09 7.06 -5.83
CA SER A 57 11.15 7.65 -6.63
C SER A 57 11.91 8.68 -5.78
N ASN A 58 13.08 8.28 -5.25
CA ASN A 58 13.95 9.17 -4.49
C ASN A 58 14.88 9.97 -5.41
N GLU A 59 14.34 10.58 -6.46
CA GLU A 59 15.12 11.37 -7.45
C GLU A 59 15.94 12.48 -6.77
N PHE A 60 15.47 12.98 -5.62
CA PHE A 60 16.09 14.06 -4.88
C PHE A 60 17.37 13.66 -4.11
N PHE A 61 17.56 12.39 -3.79
CA PHE A 61 18.64 11.94 -2.89
C PHE A 61 19.75 11.13 -3.57
N ALA A 62 19.68 10.93 -4.90
CA ALA A 62 20.60 10.04 -5.65
C ALA A 62 20.69 8.61 -5.09
N ILE A 63 19.70 8.24 -4.25
CA ILE A 63 19.41 6.88 -3.84
C ILE A 63 18.33 6.48 -4.85
N GLY A 64 18.56 5.43 -5.65
CA GLY A 64 17.60 4.95 -6.65
C GLY A 64 16.21 4.71 -6.07
N ALA A 65 15.26 4.37 -6.93
CA ALA A 65 13.89 4.14 -6.48
C ALA A 65 13.81 3.04 -5.42
N THR A 66 12.97 3.19 -4.41
CA THR A 66 12.87 2.23 -3.30
C THR A 66 11.50 1.60 -3.25
N LEU A 67 11.47 0.29 -2.97
CA LEU A 67 10.25 -0.43 -2.67
C LEU A 67 10.20 -0.72 -1.18
N ASP A 68 9.16 -0.22 -0.52
CA ASP A 68 8.99 -0.37 0.92
C ASP A 68 7.69 -1.12 1.24
N ALA A 69 7.75 -1.96 2.28
CA ALA A 69 6.59 -2.68 2.79
C ALA A 69 5.97 -1.94 3.97
N TRP A 70 4.64 -1.85 3.95
CA TRP A 70 3.83 -1.25 5.01
C TRP A 70 2.78 -2.23 5.49
N LYS A 71 2.83 -2.57 6.78
CA LYS A 71 1.83 -3.42 7.41
C LYS A 71 0.55 -2.61 7.66
N ILE A 72 -0.58 -3.17 7.24
CA ILE A 72 -1.91 -2.64 7.48
C ILE A 72 -2.54 -3.43 8.64
N ASN A 73 -2.83 -2.73 9.73
CA ASN A 73 -3.49 -3.31 10.89
C ASN A 73 -5.00 -3.37 10.66
N THR A 74 -5.68 -4.24 11.40
CA THR A 74 -7.14 -4.42 11.32
C THR A 74 -7.94 -3.17 11.70
N ASP A 75 -7.33 -2.23 12.43
CA ASP A 75 -7.92 -0.95 12.78
C ASP A 75 -7.69 0.14 11.73
N GLY A 76 -7.11 -0.21 10.58
CA GLY A 76 -6.78 0.70 9.49
C GLY A 76 -5.54 1.57 9.74
N THR A 77 -4.83 1.38 10.84
CA THR A 77 -3.53 2.00 11.04
C THR A 77 -2.45 1.28 10.22
N GLN A 78 -1.37 2.00 9.93
CA GLN A 78 -0.25 1.48 9.15
C GLN A 78 1.03 1.55 9.97
N ALA A 79 1.88 0.55 9.80
CA ALA A 79 3.20 0.50 10.40
C ALA A 79 4.22 0.20 9.30
N TYR A 80 5.32 0.94 9.30
CA TYR A 80 6.43 0.67 8.41
C TYR A 80 6.97 -0.75 8.68
N GLY A 81 6.88 -1.62 7.68
CA GLY A 81 7.31 -3.02 7.75
C GLY A 81 8.79 -3.19 7.41
N GLY A 82 9.34 -2.28 6.60
CA GLY A 82 10.74 -2.28 6.24
C GLY A 82 10.95 -1.93 4.78
N ARG A 83 12.21 -1.75 4.40
CA ARG A 83 12.58 -1.64 3.00
C ARG A 83 12.72 -3.04 2.42
N LEU A 84 12.10 -3.27 1.26
CA LEU A 84 12.28 -4.50 0.50
C LEU A 84 13.51 -4.37 -0.40
N GLU A 85 13.60 -3.30 -1.18
CA GLU A 85 14.64 -3.14 -2.19
C GLU A 85 15.06 -1.68 -2.38
N ASN A 86 16.32 -1.44 -2.79
CA ASN A 86 16.80 -0.13 -3.25
C ASN A 86 17.21 -0.23 -4.72
N ASP A 87 17.00 0.85 -5.47
CA ASP A 87 17.25 0.88 -6.91
C ASP A 87 16.48 -0.23 -7.66
N VAL A 88 15.22 -0.39 -7.27
CA VAL A 88 14.35 -1.47 -7.76
C VAL A 88 13.86 -1.19 -9.17
N ASP A 89 14.04 -2.16 -10.06
CA ASP A 89 13.23 -2.25 -11.26
C ASP A 89 11.88 -2.84 -10.86
N LEU A 90 10.85 -1.99 -10.89
CA LEU A 90 9.56 -2.34 -10.32
C LEU A 90 8.83 -3.40 -11.16
N GLU A 91 8.99 -3.38 -12.48
CA GLU A 91 8.33 -4.34 -13.37
C GLU A 91 8.90 -5.74 -13.15
N ASP A 92 10.23 -5.86 -13.17
CA ASP A 92 10.93 -7.12 -12.90
C ASP A 92 10.56 -7.68 -11.51
N TRP A 93 10.57 -6.84 -10.47
CA TRP A 93 10.24 -7.27 -9.11
C TRP A 93 8.80 -7.80 -9.00
N LEU A 94 7.84 -7.11 -9.62
CA LEU A 94 6.43 -7.50 -9.61
C LEU A 94 6.21 -8.82 -10.38
N GLU A 95 6.91 -9.04 -11.50
CA GLU A 95 6.83 -10.30 -12.23
C GLU A 95 7.37 -11.46 -11.40
N GLU A 96 8.53 -11.29 -10.75
CA GLU A 96 9.15 -12.31 -9.89
C GLU A 96 8.27 -12.71 -8.70
N HIS A 97 7.52 -11.77 -8.14
CA HIS A 97 6.71 -11.98 -6.92
C HIS A 97 5.21 -12.12 -7.18
N ARG A 98 4.78 -12.16 -8.45
CA ARG A 98 3.36 -12.11 -8.86
C ARG A 98 2.43 -13.06 -8.11
N ASP A 99 2.91 -14.26 -7.77
CA ASP A 99 2.09 -15.32 -7.17
C ASP A 99 1.85 -15.06 -5.66
N GLU A 100 2.59 -14.10 -5.07
CA GLU A 100 2.41 -13.64 -3.69
C GLU A 100 1.46 -12.44 -3.59
N LEU A 101 1.13 -11.80 -4.72
CA LEU A 101 0.39 -10.55 -4.75
C LEU A 101 -1.11 -10.83 -4.82
N ASP A 102 -1.86 -10.20 -3.91
CA ASP A 102 -3.33 -10.20 -3.97
C ASP A 102 -3.84 -9.21 -5.02
N TRP A 103 -3.06 -8.15 -5.29
CA TRP A 103 -3.39 -7.09 -6.22
C TRP A 103 -2.13 -6.33 -6.66
N VAL A 104 -2.14 -5.89 -7.92
CA VAL A 104 -1.14 -5.00 -8.53
C VAL A 104 -1.87 -3.81 -9.15
N HIS A 105 -1.32 -2.60 -8.99
CA HIS A 105 -1.85 -1.38 -9.58
C HIS A 105 -1.83 -1.48 -11.10
N HIS A 106 -2.92 -1.02 -11.72
CA HIS A 106 -3.19 -1.28 -13.13
C HIS A 106 -2.11 -0.77 -14.09
N GLU A 107 -1.41 0.31 -13.73
CA GLU A 107 -0.30 0.87 -14.52
C GLU A 107 0.94 -0.04 -14.58
N TYR A 108 1.03 -1.05 -13.70
CA TYR A 108 2.14 -2.01 -13.66
C TYR A 108 1.68 -3.45 -13.99
N ARG A 109 0.58 -3.59 -14.75
CA ARG A 109 0.03 -4.90 -15.17
C ARG A 109 0.43 -5.32 -16.60
N GLU A 110 1.21 -4.52 -17.34
CA GLU A 110 1.54 -4.76 -18.75
C GLU A 110 3.02 -5.00 -18.99
#